data_AF-A0A1S1NWY1-F1
#
_entry.id   AF-A0A1S1NWY1-F1
#
_cell.length_a   1.000
_cell.length_b   1.000
_cell.length_c   1.000
_cell.angle_alpha   90.00
_cell.angle_beta   90.00
_cell.angle_gamma   90.00
#
_symmetry.space_group_name_H-M   'P 1'
#
loop_
_entity.id
_entity.type
_entity.pdbx_description
1 polymer ?
#
loop_
_entity_poly.entity_id
_entity_poly.type
_entity_poly.pdbx_seq_one_letter_code
_entity_poly.pdbx_strand_id
1 'polypeptide(L)'
;MSVEVVYQWSEDCPGAALRELDDVRVLTDVVTMDGDTIPAGTEGTVVAVWRGGEAYEVEFPEPMGALATVGASNVAFAGRPVP
;
A
#
# COMPACT_ATOMS: atom_id res chain seq x y z
N MET A 1 5.72 -19.24 28.47
CA MET A 1 4.52 -18.96 27.66
C MET A 1 4.99 -18.75 26.22
N SER A 2 4.97 -19.81 25.40
CA SER A 2 5.40 -19.77 24.00
C SER A 2 4.18 -19.53 23.13
N VAL A 3 4.18 -18.45 22.35
CA VAL A 3 3.18 -18.24 21.31
C VAL A 3 3.58 -19.09 20.10
N GLU A 4 2.72 -20.03 19.73
CA GLU A 4 2.87 -20.81 18.51
C GLU A 4 2.30 -19.98 17.36
N VAL A 5 3.17 -19.28 16.64
CA VAL A 5 2.77 -18.48 15.47
C VAL A 5 2.65 -19.43 14.29
N VAL A 6 1.42 -19.67 13.85
CA VAL A 6 1.12 -20.44 12.63
C VAL A 6 1.28 -19.50 11.44
N TYR A 7 2.39 -19.66 10.71
CA TYR A 7 2.66 -18.93 9.47
C TYR A 7 1.80 -19.49 8.34
N GLN A 8 0.74 -18.77 7.97
CA GLN A 8 0.03 -19.02 6.73
C GLN A 8 0.65 -18.16 5.62
N TRP A 9 1.54 -18.80 4.88
CA TRP A 9 2.07 -18.31 3.61
C TRP A 9 0.90 -17.96 2.67
N SER A 10 0.82 -16.71 2.23
CA SER A 10 -0.04 -16.34 1.10
C SER A 10 0.84 -16.29 -0.14
N GLU A 11 0.69 -17.32 -0.98
CA GLU A 11 1.15 -17.33 -2.35
C GLU A 11 0.65 -16.06 -3.04
N ASP A 12 1.49 -15.47 -3.87
CA ASP A 12 1.22 -14.31 -4.73
C ASP A 12 -0.15 -14.46 -5.41
N CYS A 13 -1.18 -13.91 -4.75
CA CYS A 13 -2.56 -13.96 -5.21
C CYS A 13 -2.85 -12.60 -5.81
N PRO A 14 -2.88 -12.47 -7.15
CA PRO A 14 -3.42 -11.28 -7.79
C PRO A 14 -4.91 -11.17 -7.40
N GLY A 15 -5.19 -10.46 -6.30
CA GLY A 15 -6.52 -10.35 -5.70
C GLY A 15 -6.60 -10.43 -4.17
N ALA A 16 -5.50 -10.69 -3.46
CA ALA A 16 -5.50 -10.47 -2.01
C ALA A 16 -5.58 -8.95 -1.75
N ALA A 17 -6.61 -8.51 -1.02
CA ALA A 17 -6.78 -7.10 -0.69
C ALA A 17 -5.60 -6.62 0.16
N LEU A 18 -4.96 -5.52 -0.25
CA LEU A 18 -3.90 -4.86 0.51
C LEU A 18 -4.42 -4.45 1.89
N ARG A 19 -3.53 -4.46 2.88
CA ARG A 19 -3.77 -4.12 4.28
C ARG A 19 -3.00 -2.87 4.65
N GLU A 20 -3.38 -2.28 5.77
CA GLU A 20 -2.54 -1.26 6.40
C GLU A 20 -1.15 -1.84 6.69
N LEU A 21 -0.12 -1.02 6.48
CA LEU A 21 1.31 -1.32 6.55
C LEU A 21 1.87 -2.18 5.42
N ASP A 22 1.07 -2.58 4.43
CA ASP A 22 1.63 -3.13 3.20
C ASP A 22 2.36 -2.02 2.43
N ASP A 23 3.55 -2.35 1.91
CA ASP A 23 4.25 -1.53 0.95
C ASP A 23 3.70 -1.78 -0.44
N VAL A 24 3.47 -0.69 -1.15
CA VAL A 24 2.86 -0.68 -2.48
C VAL A 24 3.66 0.19 -3.42
N ARG A 25 3.56 -0.13 -4.71
CA ARG A 25 4.07 0.69 -5.80
C ARG A 25 2.90 1.27 -6.58
N VAL A 26 2.90 2.58 -6.81
CA VAL A 26 1.90 3.23 -7.67
C VAL A 26 2.16 2.92 -9.15
N LEU A 27 1.11 2.66 -9.91
CA LEU A 27 1.18 2.23 -11.32
C LEU A 27 1.00 3.39 -12.31
N THR A 28 0.52 4.52 -11.83
CA THR A 28 0.32 5.78 -12.56
C THR A 28 0.82 6.93 -11.70
N ASP A 29 1.00 8.10 -12.31
CA ASP A 29 1.23 9.33 -11.56
C ASP A 29 0.04 9.60 -10.63
N VAL A 30 0.34 9.97 -9.39
CA VAL A 30 -0.63 10.23 -8.32
C VAL A 30 -0.44 11.64 -7.80
N VAL A 31 -1.54 12.32 -7.46
CA VAL A 31 -1.51 13.64 -6.82
C VAL A 31 -1.74 13.46 -5.32
N THR A 32 -0.85 14.02 -4.50
CA THR A 32 -0.99 14.01 -3.04
C THR A 32 -2.08 14.97 -2.59
N MET A 33 -2.51 14.84 -1.33
CA MET A 33 -3.47 15.76 -0.70
C MET A 33 -2.95 17.21 -0.65
N ASP A 34 -1.63 17.39 -0.67
CA ASP A 34 -0.96 18.70 -0.71
C ASP A 34 -0.77 19.22 -2.15
N GLY A 35 -1.11 18.41 -3.17
CA GLY A 35 -1.06 18.79 -4.58
C GLY A 35 0.24 18.42 -5.31
N ASP A 36 1.18 17.74 -4.65
CA ASP A 36 2.41 17.25 -5.28
C ASP A 36 2.13 16.06 -6.20
N THR A 37 2.93 15.93 -7.27
CA THR A 37 2.84 14.76 -8.16
C THR A 37 3.89 13.73 -7.77
N ILE A 38 3.43 12.52 -7.44
CA ILE A 38 4.27 11.34 -7.22
C ILE A 38 4.30 10.53 -8.52
N PRO A 39 5.48 10.26 -9.09
CA PRO A 39 5.58 9.56 -10.37
C PRO A 39 5.23 8.08 -10.24
N ALA A 40 4.67 7.51 -11.32
CA ALA A 40 4.49 6.07 -11.45
C ALA A 40 5.78 5.29 -11.13
N GLY A 41 5.64 4.17 -10.42
CA GLY A 41 6.76 3.33 -9.99
C GLY A 41 7.31 3.67 -8.60
N THR A 42 6.87 4.77 -8.00
CA THR A 42 7.24 5.13 -6.61
C THR A 42 6.63 4.16 -5.62
N GLU A 43 7.41 3.76 -4.62
CA GLU A 43 6.93 2.96 -3.49
C GLU A 43 6.44 3.84 -2.34
N GLY A 44 5.42 3.37 -1.65
CA GLY A 44 4.88 3.97 -0.44
C GLY A 44 4.22 2.92 0.44
N THR A 45 3.73 3.31 1.60
CA THR A 45 3.12 2.39 2.57
C THR A 45 1.64 2.71 2.72
N VAL A 46 0.79 1.68 2.72
CA VAL A 46 -0.64 1.85 2.97
C VAL A 46 -0.85 2.23 4.44
N VAL A 47 -1.49 3.37 4.69
CA VAL A 47 -1.81 3.87 6.03
C VAL A 47 -3.31 3.83 6.35
N ALA A 48 -4.17 3.64 5.35
CA ALA A 48 -5.60 3.37 5.55
C ALA A 48 -6.20 2.59 4.37
N VAL A 49 -7.21 1.75 4.65
CA VAL A 49 -7.98 1.00 3.64
C VAL A 49 -9.40 1.55 3.54
N TRP A 50 -9.82 1.93 2.34
CA TRP A 50 -11.14 2.50 2.09
C TRP A 50 -12.10 1.49 1.44
N ARG A 51 -13.34 1.46 1.93
CA ARG A 51 -14.45 0.64 1.39
C ARG A 51 -14.12 -0.84 1.20
N GLY A 52 -13.26 -1.40 2.06
CA GLY A 52 -12.86 -2.81 1.95
C GLY A 52 -11.86 -3.08 0.82
N GLY A 53 -11.11 -2.07 0.38
CA GLY A 53 -10.06 -2.21 -0.63
C GLY A 53 -10.42 -1.67 -2.01
N GLU A 54 -11.43 -0.79 -2.12
CA GLU A 54 -11.66 -0.07 -3.39
C GLU A 54 -10.59 1.02 -3.62
N ALA A 55 -10.04 1.57 -2.52
CA ALA A 55 -8.94 2.52 -2.53
C ALA A 55 -8.11 2.43 -1.25
N TYR A 56 -6.91 3.01 -1.31
CA TYR A 56 -5.92 2.99 -0.24
C TYR A 56 -5.39 4.40 -0.02
N GLU A 57 -5.18 4.79 1.23
CA GLU A 57 -4.35 5.95 1.53
C GLU A 57 -2.90 5.48 1.63
N VAL A 58 -2.03 6.08 0.83
CA VAL A 58 -0.61 5.71 0.72
C VAL A 58 0.23 6.89 1.17
N GLU A 59 1.13 6.65 2.12
CA GLU A 59 2.17 7.58 2.54
C GLU A 59 3.45 7.32 1.72
N PHE A 60 4.03 8.40 1.18
CA PHE A 60 5.28 8.36 0.43
C PHE A 60 6.43 8.91 1.29
N PRO A 61 7.66 8.39 1.11
CA PRO A 61 8.81 8.85 1.86
C PRO A 61 9.20 10.31 1.53
N GLU A 62 8.98 10.71 0.27
CA GLU A 62 9.38 12.01 -0.27
C GLU A 62 8.28 12.57 -1.19
N PRO A 63 7.82 13.82 -0.99
CA PRO A 63 8.13 14.69 0.15
C PRO A 63 7.63 14.11 1.49
N MET A 64 8.26 14.50 2.59
CA MET A 64 7.93 13.94 3.91
C MET A 64 6.48 14.26 4.30
N GLY A 65 5.69 13.24 4.64
CA GLY A 65 4.27 13.37 4.97
C GLY A 65 3.34 13.41 3.75
N ALA A 66 3.85 13.15 2.54
CA ALA A 66 3.05 13.07 1.33
C ALA A 66 2.05 11.91 1.40
N LEU A 67 0.77 12.24 1.41
CA LEU A 67 -0.34 11.27 1.42
C LEU A 67 -1.15 11.37 0.14
N ALA A 68 -1.58 10.24 -0.40
CA ALA A 68 -2.55 10.22 -1.49
C ALA A 68 -3.57 9.10 -1.35
N THR A 69 -4.80 9.37 -1.76
CA THR A 69 -5.80 8.31 -1.96
C THR A 69 -5.65 7.73 -3.36
N VAL A 70 -5.33 6.44 -3.44
CA VAL A 70 -5.05 5.74 -4.69
C VAL A 70 -6.05 4.59 -4.87
N GLY A 71 -6.69 4.52 -6.03
CA GLY A 71 -7.61 3.42 -6.34
C GLY A 71 -6.87 2.08 -6.45
N ALA A 72 -7.54 0.98 -6.11
CA ALA A 72 -6.92 -0.35 -6.07
C ALA A 72 -6.29 -0.79 -7.40
N SER A 73 -6.86 -0.38 -8.54
CA SER A 73 -6.31 -0.67 -9.87
C SER A 73 -5.01 0.09 -10.19
N ASN A 74 -4.61 1.05 -9.35
CA ASN A 74 -3.46 1.93 -9.56
C ASN A 74 -2.31 1.65 -8.57
N VAL A 75 -2.40 0.58 -7.79
CA VAL A 75 -1.33 0.14 -6.89
C VAL A 75 -1.05 -1.34 -7.10
N ALA A 76 0.21 -1.72 -6.92
CA ALA A 76 0.63 -3.12 -6.84
C ALA A 76 1.37 -3.34 -5.52
N PHE A 77 1.23 -4.55 -4.96
CA PHE A 77 2.00 -4.96 -3.80
C PHE A 77 3.51 -4.93 -4.11
N ALA A 78 4.31 -4.33 -3.22
CA ALA A 78 5.77 -4.21 -3.36
C ALA A 78 6.54 -4.90 -2.21
N GLY A 79 5.87 -5.20 -1.10
CA GLY A 79 6.45 -5.76 0.14
C GLY A 79 5.64 -5.24 1.33
N ARG A 80 6.11 -5.31 2.57
CA ARG A 80 6.22 -6.55 3.34
C ARG A 80 4.87 -7.06 3.86
N PRO A 81 4.72 -8.40 3.89
CA PRO A 81 3.97 -9.09 4.92
C PRO A 81 4.93 -9.92 5.78
N VAL A 82 5.22 -9.51 7.03
CA VAL A 82 5.89 -10.34 8.09
C VAL A 82 5.89 -9.61 9.45
N PRO A 83 5.82 -10.33 10.59
CA PRO A 83 4.86 -11.33 11.09
C PRO A 83 3.65 -10.70 11.81
#